data_AF-A0A929PJ66-F1
#
_entry.id   AF-A0A929PJ66-F1
#
_cell.length_a   1.000
_cell.length_b   1.000
_cell.length_c   1.000
_cell.angle_alpha   90.00
_cell.angle_beta   90.00
_cell.angle_gamma   90.00
#
_symmetry.space_group_name_H-M   'P 1'
#
loop_
_entity.id
_entity.type
_entity.pdbx_description
1 polymer ?
#
loop_
_entity_poly.entity_id
_entity_poly.type
_entity_poly.pdbx_seq_one_letter_code
_entity_poly.pdbx_strand_id
1 'polypeptide(L)'
;RKRFEEFYVGLRSLYDADNVVPVTARQLEALIRLGEARARTRLSSKVMIEGAERVIDLVNYCLKTVYVDPETGKLDVDWVNVGTTKTQRDRSRIKGAFS
;
A
#
# COMPACT_ATOMS: atom_id res chain seq x y z
N ARG A 1 3.56 11.91 4.64
CA ARG A 1 4.33 11.97 3.37
C ARG A 1 5.30 10.79 3.25
N LYS A 2 6.36 10.68 4.06
CA LYS A 2 7.36 9.57 4.02
C LYS A 2 6.78 8.16 3.84
N ARG A 3 5.72 7.80 4.59
CA ARG A 3 5.05 6.50 4.46
C ARG A 3 4.48 6.22 3.07
N PHE A 4 3.91 7.23 2.41
CA PHE A 4 3.38 7.09 1.05
C PHE A 4 4.50 6.97 0.02
N GLU A 5 5.63 7.64 0.24
CA GLU A 5 6.83 7.53 -0.61
C GLU A 5 7.46 6.14 -0.49
N GLU A 6 7.63 5.62 0.73
CA GLU A 6 8.12 4.24 0.97
C GLU A 6 7.23 3.20 0.29
N PHE A 7 5.91 3.35 0.41
CA PHE A 7 4.94 2.48 -0.25
C PHE A 7 5.04 2.57 -1.77
N TYR A 8 5.12 3.78 -2.33
CA TYR A 8 5.22 4.02 -3.76
C TYR A 8 6.51 3.45 -4.38
N VAL A 9 7.65 3.58 -3.69
CA VAL A 9 8.92 2.99 -4.15
C VAL A 9 8.82 1.47 -4.17
N GLY A 10 8.26 0.87 -3.11
CA GLY A 10 8.04 -0.58 -3.06
C GLY A 10 7.10 -1.07 -4.18
N LEU A 11 6.07 -0.28 -4.49
CA LEU A 11 5.16 -0.57 -5.59
C LEU A 11 5.89 -0.57 -6.93
N ARG A 12 6.69 0.48 -7.22
CA ARG A 12 7.42 0.61 -8.50
C ARG A 12 8.38 -0.55 -8.77
N SER A 13 9.09 -1.03 -7.74
CA SER A 13 10.05 -2.13 -7.89
C SER A 13 9.43 -3.46 -8.35
N LEU A 14 8.12 -3.66 -8.20
CA LEU A 14 7.43 -4.86 -8.71
C LEU A 14 7.03 -4.77 -10.18
N TYR A 15 6.86 -3.56 -10.71
CA TYR A 15 6.31 -3.35 -12.06
C TYR A 15 7.36 -3.25 -13.16
N ASP A 16 8.65 -3.22 -12.82
CA ASP A 16 9.76 -3.05 -13.77
C ASP A 16 9.97 -4.26 -14.72
N ALA A 17 9.20 -5.36 -14.60
CA ALA A 17 9.43 -6.56 -15.40
C ALA A 17 8.61 -6.63 -16.71
N ASP A 18 7.31 -6.30 -16.74
CA ASP A 18 6.51 -6.41 -17.99
C ASP A 18 5.07 -5.83 -17.91
N ASN A 19 4.68 -5.16 -16.82
CA ASN A 19 3.26 -4.83 -16.59
C ASN A 19 2.92 -3.35 -16.82
N VAL A 20 1.98 -3.15 -17.74
CA VAL A 20 1.43 -1.90 -18.32
C VAL A 20 0.57 -1.10 -17.32
N VAL A 21 0.88 -1.11 -16.03
CA VAL A 21 0.21 -0.20 -15.08
C VAL A 21 1.20 0.89 -14.69
N PRO A 22 1.07 2.10 -15.27
CA PRO A 22 1.98 3.19 -14.96
C PRO A 22 1.66 3.68 -13.56
N VAL A 23 2.37 3.12 -12.58
CA VAL A 23 2.45 3.63 -11.21
C VAL A 23 3.19 4.97 -11.27
N THR A 24 2.45 6.02 -11.62
CA THR A 24 3.00 7.36 -11.85
C THR A 24 2.97 8.19 -10.56
N ALA A 25 3.72 9.29 -10.54
CA ALA A 25 3.68 10.31 -9.49
C ALA A 25 2.25 10.78 -9.12
N ARG A 26 1.28 10.63 -10.05
CA ARG A 26 -0.15 10.89 -9.79
C ARG A 26 -0.71 10.00 -8.68
N GLN A 27 -0.28 8.76 -8.57
CA GLN A 27 -0.75 7.84 -7.53
C GLN A 27 -0.22 8.23 -6.16
N LEU A 28 1.03 8.70 -6.07
CA LEU A 28 1.59 9.25 -4.83
C LEU A 28 0.80 10.47 -4.37
N GLU A 29 0.49 11.39 -5.27
CA GLU A 29 -0.36 12.56 -4.96
C GLU A 29 -1.79 12.15 -4.57
N ALA A 30 -2.35 11.11 -5.18
CA ALA A 30 -3.64 10.57 -4.80
C ALA A 30 -3.63 9.99 -3.36
N LEU A 31 -2.58 9.24 -2.98
CA LEU A 31 -2.39 8.73 -1.62
C LEU A 31 -2.30 9.87 -0.59
N ILE A 32 -1.56 10.93 -0.92
CA ILE A 32 -1.43 12.12 -0.07
C ILE A 32 -2.80 12.79 0.12
N ARG A 33 -3.54 13.03 -0.97
CA ARG A 33 -4.88 13.62 -0.93
C ARG A 33 -5.88 12.79 -0.14
N LEU A 34 -5.83 11.47 -0.25
CA LEU A 34 -6.66 10.56 0.55
C LEU A 34 -6.31 10.64 2.04
N GLY A 35 -5.02 10.68 2.38
CA GLY A 35 -4.56 10.87 3.75
C GLY A 35 -5.04 12.19 4.35
N GLU A 36 -4.94 13.28 3.60
CA GLU A 36 -5.40 14.60 4.00
C GLU A 36 -6.93 14.68 4.13
N ALA A 37 -7.67 14.07 3.20
CA ALA A 37 -9.13 13.99 3.28
C ALA A 37 -9.57 13.28 4.58
N ARG A 38 -8.94 12.16 4.92
CA ARG A 38 -9.20 11.43 6.17
C ARG A 38 -8.78 12.23 7.42
N ALA A 39 -7.75 13.07 7.33
CA ALA A 39 -7.40 13.98 8.42
C ALA A 39 -8.51 15.02 8.62
N ARG A 40 -9.04 15.60 7.52
CA ARG A 40 -10.15 16.56 7.55
C ARG A 40 -11.44 16.00 8.15
N THR A 41 -11.80 14.74 7.85
CA THR A 41 -13.00 14.12 8.46
C THR A 41 -12.90 13.98 9.98
N ARG A 42 -11.68 14.01 10.54
CA ARG A 42 -11.41 14.01 11.98
C ARG A 42 -11.10 15.40 12.54
N LEU A 43 -11.36 16.46 11.77
CA LEU A 43 -11.02 17.86 12.11
C LEU A 43 -9.53 18.04 12.44
N SER A 44 -8.65 17.24 11.82
CA SER A 44 -7.21 17.29 12.04
C SER A 44 -6.51 17.96 10.86
N SER A 45 -5.55 18.83 11.18
CA SER A 45 -4.68 19.49 10.18
C SER A 45 -3.50 18.62 9.75
N LYS A 46 -3.30 17.43 10.35
CA LYS A 46 -2.17 16.56 10.09
C LYS A 46 -2.61 15.13 9.80
N VAL A 47 -1.96 14.51 8.81
CA VAL A 47 -2.10 13.08 8.54
C VAL A 47 -1.31 12.31 9.60
N MET A 48 -2.03 11.63 10.49
CA MET A 48 -1.43 10.73 11.48
C MET A 48 -0.94 9.44 10.82
N ILE A 49 0.00 8.74 11.46
CA ILE A 49 0.61 7.50 10.94
C ILE A 49 -0.47 6.45 10.65
N GLU A 50 -1.43 6.28 11.56
CA GLU A 50 -2.53 5.32 11.41
C GLU A 50 -3.45 5.69 10.23
N GLY A 51 -3.52 6.98 9.90
CA GLY A 51 -4.26 7.45 8.73
C GLY A 51 -3.54 7.15 7.43
N ALA A 52 -2.23 7.29 7.41
CA ALA A 52 -1.43 6.89 6.25
C ALA A 52 -1.50 5.37 6.04
N GLU A 53 -1.40 4.58 7.12
CA GLU A 53 -1.50 3.12 7.06
C GLU A 53 -2.87 2.66 6.52
N ARG A 54 -3.99 3.23 7.00
CA ARG A 54 -5.31 2.87 6.45
C ARG A 54 -5.48 3.20 4.97
N VAL A 55 -4.90 4.31 4.50
CA VAL A 55 -4.97 4.69 3.09
C VAL A 55 -4.13 3.73 2.24
N ILE A 56 -2.96 3.32 2.73
CA ILE A 56 -2.12 2.32 2.08
C ILE A 56 -2.85 0.97 2.03
N ASP A 57 -3.44 0.52 3.14
CA ASP A 57 -4.21 -0.74 3.21
C ASP A 57 -5.38 -0.72 2.22
N LEU A 58 -6.11 0.39 2.11
CA LEU A 58 -7.20 0.56 1.14
C LEU A 58 -6.70 0.44 -0.30
N VAL A 59 -5.61 1.13 -0.64
CA VAL A 59 -5.05 1.07 -1.98
C VAL A 59 -4.56 -0.33 -2.30
N ASN A 60 -3.87 -1.00 -1.36
CA ASN A 60 -3.48 -2.40 -1.48
C ASN A 60 -4.65 -3.35 -1.68
N TYR A 61 -5.77 -3.10 -1.03
CA TYR A 61 -6.99 -3.87 -1.23
C TYR A 61 -7.52 -3.71 -2.66
N CYS A 62 -7.68 -2.47 -3.13
CA CYS A 62 -8.12 -2.20 -4.51
C CYS A 62 -7.22 -2.87 -5.54
N LEU A 63 -5.92 -2.74 -5.30
CA LEU A 63 -4.84 -3.33 -6.06
C LEU A 63 -4.94 -4.86 -6.10
N LYS A 64 -5.04 -5.54 -4.94
CA LYS A 64 -5.26 -6.99 -4.87
C LYS A 64 -6.48 -7.44 -5.66
N THR A 65 -7.60 -6.72 -5.59
CA THR A 65 -8.82 -7.07 -6.34
C THR A 65 -8.61 -7.04 -7.85
N VAL A 66 -7.69 -6.19 -8.35
CA VAL A 66 -7.36 -6.10 -9.78
C VAL A 66 -6.40 -7.21 -10.23
N TYR A 67 -5.54 -7.70 -9.32
CA TYR A 67 -4.51 -8.72 -9.63
C TYR A 67 -4.87 -10.14 -9.20
N VAL A 68 -6.10 -10.39 -8.73
CA VAL A 68 -6.62 -11.75 -8.65
C VAL A 68 -6.98 -12.16 -10.07
N ASP A 69 -6.24 -13.13 -10.62
CA ASP A 69 -6.60 -13.77 -11.87
C ASP A 69 -8.02 -14.39 -11.71
N PRO A 70 -9.02 -13.91 -12.47
CA PRO A 70 -10.39 -14.40 -12.35
C PRO A 70 -10.56 -15.86 -12.80
N GLU A 71 -9.62 -16.41 -13.58
CA GLU A 71 -9.66 -17.80 -14.03
C GLU A 71 -8.99 -18.76 -13.04
N THR A 72 -7.85 -18.37 -12.45
CA THR A 72 -7.09 -19.27 -11.56
C THR A 72 -7.30 -18.99 -10.07
N GLY A 73 -7.85 -17.83 -9.70
CA GLY A 73 -8.02 -17.39 -8.32
C GLY A 73 -6.70 -17.21 -7.56
N LYS A 74 -5.55 -17.30 -8.25
CA LYS A 74 -4.23 -17.21 -7.63
C LYS A 74 -3.85 -15.75 -7.46
N LEU A 75 -3.58 -15.38 -6.21
CA LEU A 75 -2.93 -14.13 -5.87
C LEU A 75 -1.47 -14.22 -6.30
N ASP A 76 -1.00 -13.21 -7.03
CA ASP A 76 0.44 -13.01 -7.24
C ASP A 76 1.11 -12.86 -5.86
N VAL A 77 1.96 -13.83 -5.49
CA VAL A 77 2.63 -13.90 -4.19
C VAL A 77 3.63 -12.74 -4.01
N ASP A 78 4.16 -12.21 -5.10
CA ASP A 78 5.05 -11.05 -5.06
C ASP A 78 4.28 -9.78 -4.70
N TRP A 79 2.99 -9.72 -5.04
CA TRP A 79 2.08 -8.62 -4.69
C TRP A 79 1.75 -8.55 -3.20
N VAL A 80 1.57 -9.69 -2.55
CA VAL A 80 1.25 -9.79 -1.11
C VAL A 80 2.33 -9.14 -0.25
N ASN A 81 3.59 -9.21 -0.71
CA ASN A 81 4.76 -8.70 0.01
C ASN A 81 4.91 -7.17 -0.04
N VAL A 82 4.36 -6.50 -1.06
CA VAL A 82 4.36 -5.02 -1.13
C VAL A 82 3.25 -4.40 -0.30
N GLY A 83 2.11 -5.09 -0.19
CA GLY A 83 1.00 -4.62 0.64
C GLY A 83 1.31 -4.57 2.13
N THR A 84 2.33 -5.30 2.58
CA THR A 84 2.83 -5.24 3.96
C THR A 84 3.97 -4.22 4.05
N THR A 85 3.64 -3.02 4.53
CA THR A 85 4.64 -1.98 4.83
C THR A 85 5.78 -2.55 5.69
N LYS A 86 7.00 -2.01 5.60
CA LYS A 86 8.17 -2.50 6.36
C LYS A 86 7.85 -2.69 7.86
N THR A 87 7.05 -1.79 8.43
CA THR A 87 6.59 -1.88 9.84
C THR A 87 5.56 -2.99 10.08
N GLN A 88 4.66 -3.26 9.15
CA GLN A 88 3.78 -4.45 9.24
C GLN A 88 4.58 -5.75 9.06
N ARG A 89 5.57 -5.80 8.15
CA ARG A 89 6.48 -6.94 7.99
C ARG A 89 7.28 -7.21 9.26
N ASP A 90 7.87 -6.19 9.87
CA ASP A 90 8.60 -6.34 11.13
C ASP A 90 7.67 -6.81 12.25
N ARG A 91 6.43 -6.28 12.33
CA ARG A 91 5.44 -6.73 13.32
C ARG A 91 5.01 -8.19 13.11
N SER A 92 4.82 -8.65 11.87
CA SER A 92 4.49 -10.06 11.57
C SER A 92 5.66 -11.00 11.85
N ARG A 93 6.90 -10.60 11.56
CA ARG A 93 8.10 -11.38 11.91
C ARG A 93 8.25 -11.58 13.42
N ILE A 94 7.97 -10.54 14.21
CA ILE A 94 8.00 -10.65 15.68
C ILE A 94 6.91 -11.60 16.16
N LYS A 95 5.70 -11.57 15.58
CA LYS A 95 4.62 -12.51 15.94
C LYS A 95 4.90 -13.96 15.55
N GLY A 96 5.63 -14.22 14.47
CA GLY A 96 6.03 -15.57 14.05
C GLY A 96 7.19 -16.17 14.85
N ALA A 97 7.97 -15.36 15.56
CA ALA A 97 9.10 -15.81 16.38
C ALA A 97 8.70 -16.20 17.82
N PHE A 98 7.43 -16.01 18.20
CA PHE A 98 6.86 -16.36 19.51
C PHE A 98 5.73 -17.42 19.41
N SER A 99 5.63 -18.12 18.28
CA SER A 99 4.83 -19.32 18.10
C SER A 99 5.72 -20.54 17.96
#